data_AF-G0UUB2-F1
#
_entry.id   AF-G0UUB2-F1
#
_cell.length_a   1.000
_cell.length_b   1.000
_cell.length_c   1.000
_cell.angle_alpha   90.00
_cell.angle_beta   90.00
_cell.angle_gamma   90.00
#
_symmetry.space_group_name_H-M   'P 1'
#
loop_
_entity.id
_entity.type
_entity.pdbx_description
1 polymer ?
#
loop_
_entity_poly.entity_id
_entity_poly.type
_entity_poly.pdbx_seq_one_letter_code
_entity_poly.pdbx_strand_id
1 'polypeptide(L)'
;MRANFCFKAGEVICPASPNYTFENGEIVFNAESRVTLQKEFNATIINHFITATKEISKGELVTVSPSLIVYDATKITGDAAVTGFKNIGEEEKQQLFAYVDEKIRQQALADGFIPRCQPECVEVVRKSNFDLVTIVPRGSKAHTTLFTIAAVPLPFPHPRHD
;
A
#
# COMPACT_ATOMS: atom_id res chain seq x y z
N MET A 1 -12.84 2.94 12.73
CA MET A 1 -13.73 1.75 12.88
C MET A 1 -13.00 0.65 13.66
N ARG A 2 -13.73 -0.33 14.21
CA ARG A 2 -13.15 -1.52 14.85
C ARG A 2 -13.40 -2.78 14.01
N ALA A 3 -12.50 -3.75 14.10
CA ALA A 3 -12.58 -5.00 13.38
C ALA A 3 -13.74 -5.87 13.91
N ASN A 4 -14.62 -6.35 13.02
CA ASN A 4 -15.75 -7.21 13.42
C ASN A 4 -15.35 -8.68 13.62
N PHE A 5 -14.24 -9.09 13.01
CA PHE A 5 -13.65 -10.43 13.04
C PHE A 5 -12.14 -10.32 13.27
N CYS A 6 -11.47 -11.46 13.43
CA CYS A 6 -10.02 -11.51 13.35
C CYS A 6 -9.59 -11.56 11.88
N PHE A 7 -8.56 -10.81 11.52
CA PHE A 7 -8.00 -10.77 10.17
C PHE A 7 -6.53 -11.14 10.19
N LYS A 8 -6.08 -11.89 9.19
CA LYS A 8 -4.66 -12.15 8.91
C LYS A 8 -4.12 -11.10 7.96
N ALA A 9 -2.79 -10.95 7.93
CA ALA A 9 -2.12 -10.13 6.94
C ALA A 9 -2.53 -10.54 5.51
N GLY A 10 -2.92 -9.55 4.70
CA GLY A 10 -3.41 -9.73 3.33
C GLY A 10 -4.92 -9.94 3.21
N GLU A 11 -5.67 -10.12 4.31
CA GLU A 11 -7.12 -10.27 4.25
C GLU A 11 -7.83 -8.92 4.10
N VAL A 12 -8.91 -8.93 3.31
CA VAL A 12 -9.76 -7.76 3.08
C VAL A 12 -10.71 -7.58 4.26
N ILE A 13 -10.70 -6.38 4.85
CA ILE A 13 -11.56 -5.97 5.96
C ILE A 13 -12.90 -5.49 5.42
N CYS A 14 -12.87 -4.53 4.49
CA CYS A 14 -14.06 -3.97 3.86
C CYS A 14 -13.72 -3.22 2.56
N PRO A 15 -14.73 -2.95 1.70
CA PRO A 15 -14.58 -2.03 0.58
C PRO A 15 -14.29 -0.60 1.05
N ALA A 16 -13.40 0.09 0.34
CA ALA A 16 -13.06 1.49 0.49
C ALA A 16 -13.59 2.28 -0.72
N SER A 17 -14.42 3.29 -0.49
CA SER A 17 -14.87 4.20 -1.55
C SER A 17 -13.66 4.87 -2.20
N PRO A 18 -13.61 5.02 -3.54
CA PRO A 18 -12.58 5.83 -4.21
C PRO A 18 -12.67 7.31 -3.84
N ASN A 19 -13.86 7.75 -3.42
CA ASN A 19 -14.14 9.12 -3.02
C ASN A 19 -14.17 9.15 -1.49
N TYR A 20 -13.01 9.40 -0.88
CA TYR A 20 -12.89 9.61 0.56
C TYR A 20 -12.39 11.02 0.85
N THR A 21 -12.67 11.48 2.06
CA THR A 21 -12.21 12.77 2.58
C THR A 21 -11.43 12.56 3.87
N PHE A 22 -10.69 13.59 4.27
CA PHE A 22 -9.92 13.62 5.50
C PHE A 22 -10.62 14.55 6.48
N GLU A 23 -11.04 14.02 7.63
CA GLU A 23 -11.74 14.79 8.66
C GLU A 23 -11.22 14.38 10.05
N ASN A 24 -10.72 15.34 10.83
CA ASN A 24 -10.32 15.15 12.24
C ASN A 24 -9.38 13.94 12.47
N GLY A 25 -8.35 13.77 11.62
CA GLY A 25 -7.45 12.61 11.72
C GLY A 25 -8.09 11.27 11.33
N GLU A 26 -9.19 11.27 10.58
CA GLU A 26 -9.83 10.07 10.03
C GLU A 26 -9.99 10.16 8.51
N ILE A 27 -10.04 9.00 7.87
CA ILE A 27 -10.49 8.83 6.49
C ILE A 27 -11.99 8.54 6.54
N VAL A 28 -12.78 9.36 5.85
CA VAL A 28 -14.23 9.21 5.76
C VAL A 28 -14.57 8.74 4.34
N PHE A 29 -15.01 7.50 4.21
CA PHE A 29 -15.44 6.92 2.93
C PHE A 29 -16.91 7.20 2.63
N ASN A 30 -17.73 7.20 3.68
CA ASN A 30 -19.14 7.58 3.70
C ASN A 30 -19.55 7.88 5.16
N ALA A 31 -20.82 8.20 5.41
CA ALA A 31 -21.29 8.58 6.75
C ALA A 31 -21.02 7.53 7.85
N GLU A 32 -20.93 6.24 7.49
CA GLU A 32 -20.85 5.12 8.43
C GLU A 32 -19.45 4.45 8.46
N SER A 33 -18.62 4.67 7.45
CA SER A 33 -17.31 4.04 7.30
C SER A 33 -16.20 5.07 7.47
N ARG A 34 -15.59 5.02 8.66
CA ARG A 34 -14.48 5.89 9.07
C ARG A 34 -13.30 5.07 9.56
N VAL A 35 -12.10 5.46 9.16
CA VAL A 35 -10.86 4.78 9.55
C VAL A 35 -9.89 5.77 10.13
N THR A 36 -9.33 5.43 11.29
CA THR A 36 -8.46 6.34 12.02
C THR A 36 -7.09 6.40 11.37
N LEU A 37 -6.53 7.60 11.26
CA LEU A 37 -5.17 7.80 10.76
C LEU A 37 -4.16 7.77 11.89
N GLN A 38 -3.15 6.91 11.76
CA GLN A 38 -2.06 6.83 12.73
C GLN A 38 -0.75 6.48 12.03
N LYS A 39 0.38 6.93 12.58
CA LYS A 39 1.70 6.55 12.08
C LYS A 39 1.90 5.02 12.14
N GLU A 40 1.52 4.44 13.27
CA GLU A 40 1.44 2.98 13.42
C GLU A 40 0.12 2.49 12.84
N PHE A 41 0.21 1.64 11.82
CA PHE A 41 -0.95 1.12 11.09
C PHE A 41 -1.04 -0.40 11.21
N ASN A 42 -2.25 -0.92 11.05
CA ASN A 42 -2.53 -2.34 10.89
C ASN A 42 -3.29 -2.65 9.59
N ALA A 43 -3.66 -1.62 8.82
CA ALA A 43 -4.30 -1.75 7.53
C ALA A 43 -3.78 -0.73 6.51
N THR A 44 -4.03 -1.01 5.24
CA THR A 44 -3.77 -0.10 4.11
C THR A 44 -4.94 -0.15 3.12
N ILE A 45 -4.95 0.76 2.15
CA ILE A 45 -5.91 0.76 1.03
C ILE A 45 -5.21 0.23 -0.21
N ILE A 46 -5.69 -0.88 -0.76
CA ILE A 46 -5.22 -1.44 -2.03
C ILE A 46 -6.43 -1.68 -2.92
N ASN A 47 -6.44 -1.08 -4.11
CA ASN A 47 -7.46 -1.30 -5.14
C ASN A 47 -8.90 -1.17 -4.61
N HIS A 48 -9.20 -0.09 -3.86
CA HIS A 48 -10.52 0.17 -3.26
C HIS A 48 -10.95 -0.82 -2.17
N PHE A 49 -10.00 -1.49 -1.52
CA PHE A 49 -10.26 -2.31 -0.33
C PHE A 49 -9.33 -1.94 0.80
N ILE A 50 -9.86 -1.98 2.01
CA ILE A 50 -9.06 -1.92 3.23
C ILE A 50 -8.55 -3.32 3.51
N THR A 51 -7.24 -3.47 3.52
CA THR A 51 -6.57 -4.77 3.65
C THR A 51 -5.68 -4.74 4.89
N ALA A 52 -5.75 -5.78 5.70
CA ALA A 52 -4.90 -5.92 6.88
C ALA A 52 -3.43 -6.11 6.47
N THR A 53 -2.52 -5.37 7.08
CA THR A 53 -1.06 -5.49 6.82
C THR A 53 -0.36 -6.41 7.82
N LYS A 54 -1.02 -6.66 8.95
CA LYS A 54 -0.64 -7.60 10.01
C LYS A 54 -1.90 -8.24 10.59
N GLU A 55 -1.75 -9.16 11.54
CA GLU A 55 -2.90 -9.74 12.24
C GLU A 55 -3.65 -8.66 13.03
N ILE A 56 -4.98 -8.66 12.92
CA ILE A 56 -5.89 -7.74 13.62
C ILE A 56 -6.89 -8.58 14.41
N SER A 57 -6.97 -8.32 15.71
CA SER A 57 -7.92 -9.02 16.58
C SER A 57 -9.34 -8.47 16.45
N LYS A 58 -10.35 -9.31 16.70
CA LYS A 58 -11.74 -8.84 16.79
C LYS A 58 -11.85 -7.73 17.85
N GLY A 59 -12.49 -6.62 17.47
CA GLY A 59 -12.66 -5.44 18.29
C GLY A 59 -11.46 -4.49 18.29
N GLU A 60 -10.33 -4.85 17.70
CA GLU A 60 -9.17 -3.95 17.57
C GLU A 60 -9.50 -2.77 16.64
N LEU A 61 -8.89 -1.61 16.90
CA LEU A 61 -9.06 -0.42 16.06
C LEU A 61 -8.33 -0.61 14.73
N VAL A 62 -9.01 -0.36 13.62
CA VAL A 62 -8.38 -0.37 12.29
C VAL A 62 -7.76 1.00 12.03
N THR A 63 -6.46 1.02 11.76
CA THR A 63 -5.69 2.23 11.54
C THR A 63 -4.89 2.17 10.24
N VAL A 64 -4.85 3.29 9.52
CA VAL A 64 -4.13 3.45 8.26
C VAL A 64 -3.13 4.59 8.40
N SER A 65 -1.92 4.41 7.84
CA SER A 65 -0.94 5.49 7.81
C SER A 65 -1.26 6.48 6.69
N PRO A 66 -1.28 7.80 6.98
CA PRO A 66 -1.48 8.81 5.94
C PRO A 66 -0.47 8.71 4.80
N SER A 67 0.77 8.31 5.10
CA SER A 67 1.83 8.17 4.11
C SER A 67 1.58 7.05 3.11
N LEU A 68 0.60 6.16 3.36
CA LEU A 68 0.22 5.09 2.43
C LEU A 68 -0.81 5.55 1.39
N ILE A 69 -1.49 6.68 1.64
CA ILE A 69 -2.64 7.15 0.86
C ILE A 69 -2.53 8.62 0.42
N VAL A 70 -1.52 9.35 0.92
CA VAL A 70 -1.19 10.71 0.51
C VAL A 70 0.25 10.77 0.02
N TYR A 71 0.47 11.25 -1.21
CA TYR A 71 1.84 11.49 -1.69
C TYR A 71 2.43 12.77 -1.10
N ASP A 72 1.81 13.92 -1.36
CA ASP A 72 2.25 15.23 -0.88
C ASP A 72 1.15 15.85 -0.02
N ALA A 73 1.38 15.88 1.29
CA ALA A 73 0.39 16.39 2.24
C ALA A 73 0.20 17.90 2.18
N THR A 74 1.10 18.65 1.53
CA THR A 74 0.89 20.10 1.29
C THR A 74 -0.35 20.36 0.43
N LYS A 75 -0.84 19.34 -0.29
CA LYS A 75 -2.06 19.41 -1.10
C LYS A 75 -3.34 19.08 -0.30
N ILE A 76 -3.23 18.67 0.95
CA ILE A 76 -4.37 18.41 1.83
C ILE A 76 -4.58 19.65 2.69
N THR A 77 -5.50 20.49 2.26
CA THR A 77 -6.00 21.61 3.05
C THR A 77 -6.86 21.08 4.19
N GLY A 78 -6.42 21.27 5.44
CA GLY A 78 -7.31 21.18 6.60
C GLY A 78 -6.81 20.42 7.83
N ASP A 79 -5.72 19.63 7.73
CA ASP A 79 -5.25 18.88 8.90
C ASP A 79 -3.71 18.83 8.95
N ALA A 80 -3.12 19.53 9.92
CA ALA A 80 -1.68 19.73 10.05
C ALA A 80 -0.90 18.46 10.44
N ALA A 81 -1.58 17.33 10.64
CA ALA A 81 -1.00 16.10 11.15
C ALA A 81 -0.74 15.01 10.08
N VAL A 82 -1.12 15.23 8.82
CA VAL A 82 -0.92 14.24 7.76
C VAL A 82 0.48 14.40 7.15
N THR A 83 1.37 13.45 7.40
CA THR A 83 2.66 13.37 6.69
C THR A 83 2.50 12.50 5.45
N GLY A 84 2.61 13.10 4.25
CA GLY A 84 2.55 12.36 2.98
C GLY A 84 3.83 11.58 2.69
N PHE A 85 3.73 10.55 1.84
CA PHE A 85 4.82 9.67 1.42
C PHE A 85 6.08 10.43 1.00
N LYS A 86 5.93 11.54 0.29
CA LYS A 86 7.05 12.37 -0.18
C LYS A 86 7.96 12.86 0.95
N ASN A 87 7.39 13.12 2.12
CA ASN A 87 8.05 13.81 3.23
C ASN A 87 8.60 12.86 4.31
N ILE A 88 8.42 11.54 4.18
CA ILE A 88 9.03 10.57 5.10
C ILE A 88 10.46 10.21 4.67
N GLY A 89 11.25 9.64 5.60
CA GLY A 89 12.63 9.25 5.35
C GLY A 89 12.75 8.14 4.29
N GLU A 90 13.88 8.06 3.59
CA GLU A 90 14.05 7.11 2.48
C GLU A 90 13.95 5.64 2.94
N GLU A 91 14.53 5.27 4.08
CA GLU A 91 14.38 3.92 4.64
C GLU A 91 12.92 3.58 4.98
N GLU A 92 12.18 4.56 5.50
CA GLU A 92 10.74 4.40 5.77
C GLU A 92 9.95 4.26 4.45
N LYS A 93 10.30 5.02 3.40
CA LYS A 93 9.73 4.84 2.05
C LYS A 93 9.96 3.42 1.54
N GLN A 94 11.17 2.86 1.69
CA GLN A 94 11.48 1.50 1.26
C GLN A 94 10.61 0.46 1.96
N GLN A 95 10.45 0.58 3.29
CA GLN A 95 9.64 -0.34 4.08
C GLN A 95 8.14 -0.25 3.75
N LEU A 96 7.65 0.98 3.50
CA LEU A 96 6.23 1.21 3.26
C LEU A 96 5.82 1.00 1.81
N PHE A 97 6.74 1.08 0.85
CA PHE A 97 6.43 1.10 -0.59
C PHE A 97 5.51 -0.03 -1.05
N ALA A 98 5.62 -1.23 -0.45
CA ALA A 98 4.77 -2.38 -0.78
C ALA A 98 3.29 -2.19 -0.42
N TYR A 99 2.99 -1.32 0.56
CA TYR A 99 1.65 -1.07 1.08
C TYR A 99 1.02 0.21 0.54
N VAL A 100 1.79 1.02 -0.18
CA VAL A 100 1.36 2.32 -0.68
C VAL A 100 0.41 2.16 -1.86
N ASP A 101 -0.62 3.01 -1.91
CA ASP A 101 -1.57 3.04 -3.02
C ASP A 101 -0.85 3.19 -4.37
N GLU A 102 -1.40 2.56 -5.41
CA GLU A 102 -0.78 2.53 -6.73
C GLU A 102 -0.47 3.91 -7.29
N LYS A 103 -1.36 4.90 -7.10
CA LYS A 103 -1.15 6.27 -7.62
C LYS A 103 0.06 6.93 -6.99
N ILE A 104 0.29 6.67 -5.71
CA ILE A 104 1.38 7.24 -4.94
C ILE A 104 2.68 6.54 -5.28
N ARG A 105 2.65 5.22 -5.50
CA ARG A 105 3.81 4.48 -6.04
C ARG A 105 4.21 5.04 -7.39
N GLN A 106 3.27 5.19 -8.32
CA GLN A 106 3.54 5.76 -9.65
C GLN A 106 4.14 7.16 -9.55
N GLN A 107 3.61 8.02 -8.69
CA GLN A 107 4.16 9.36 -8.47
C GLN A 107 5.56 9.33 -7.84
N ALA A 108 5.80 8.47 -6.86
CA ALA A 108 7.12 8.32 -6.24
C ALA A 108 8.18 7.88 -7.26
N LEU A 109 7.84 6.93 -8.14
CA LEU A 109 8.71 6.49 -9.22
C LEU A 109 8.98 7.61 -10.24
N ALA A 110 7.95 8.40 -10.58
CA ALA A 110 8.10 9.56 -11.46
C ALA A 110 9.07 10.60 -10.87
N ASP A 111 8.94 10.87 -9.57
CA ASP A 111 9.82 11.76 -8.80
C ASP A 111 11.22 11.15 -8.52
N GLY A 112 11.45 9.91 -8.94
CA GLY A 112 12.76 9.25 -8.95
C GLY A 112 13.09 8.37 -7.75
N PHE A 113 12.10 8.03 -6.93
CA PHE A 113 12.25 6.96 -5.95
C PHE A 113 12.52 5.61 -6.65
N ILE A 114 13.54 4.88 -6.21
CA ILE A 114 13.87 3.54 -6.71
C ILE A 114 13.63 2.54 -5.57
N PRO A 115 12.62 1.66 -5.68
CA PRO A 115 12.37 0.65 -4.66
C PRO A 115 13.49 -0.39 -4.65
N ARG A 116 13.96 -0.74 -3.45
CA ARG A 116 14.86 -1.87 -3.24
C ARG A 116 14.05 -3.16 -3.36
N CYS A 117 14.49 -4.05 -4.23
CA CYS A 117 13.94 -5.40 -4.27
C CYS A 117 14.71 -6.29 -3.29
N GLN A 118 13.97 -7.10 -2.55
CA GLN A 118 14.49 -8.32 -1.96
C GLN A 118 13.99 -9.49 -2.82
N PRO A 119 14.84 -10.48 -3.16
CA PRO A 119 16.18 -10.75 -2.61
C PRO A 119 17.31 -9.88 -3.19
N GLU A 120 18.43 -9.76 -2.46
CA GLU A 120 19.67 -9.02 -2.83
C GLU A 120 20.28 -9.41 -4.19
N CYS A 121 19.80 -10.48 -4.82
CA CYS A 121 20.24 -10.96 -6.13
C CYS A 121 19.65 -10.15 -7.30
N VAL A 122 18.86 -9.12 -7.01
CA VAL A 122 18.11 -8.34 -7.98
C VAL A 122 18.28 -6.85 -7.69
N GLU A 123 18.66 -6.09 -8.71
CA GLU A 123 18.75 -4.63 -8.64
C GLU A 123 17.71 -4.01 -9.56
N VAL A 124 17.04 -2.96 -9.09
CA VAL A 124 16.17 -2.14 -9.93
C VAL A 124 16.96 -0.92 -10.37
N VAL A 125 17.17 -0.78 -11.68
CA VAL A 125 17.93 0.32 -12.27
C VAL A 125 17.02 1.16 -13.16
N ARG A 126 17.18 2.47 -13.07
CA ARG A 126 16.49 3.43 -13.94
C ARG A 126 17.26 3.56 -15.26
N LYS A 127 16.68 3.08 -16.37
CA LYS A 127 17.27 3.20 -17.72
C LYS A 127 16.93 4.53 -18.40
N SER A 128 15.75 5.07 -18.12
CA SER A 128 15.22 6.32 -18.67
C SER A 128 14.28 6.99 -17.65
N ASN A 129 13.74 8.17 -17.95
CA ASN A 129 12.84 8.87 -17.02
C ASN A 129 11.60 8.05 -16.61
N PHE A 130 11.20 7.05 -17.42
CA PHE A 130 10.00 6.24 -17.16
C PHE A 130 10.26 4.73 -17.09
N ASP A 131 11.44 4.24 -17.48
CA ASP A 131 11.73 2.81 -17.49
C ASP A 131 12.58 2.40 -16.29
N LEU A 132 11.97 1.61 -15.41
CA LEU A 132 12.66 0.82 -14.41
C LEU A 132 12.88 -0.59 -14.96
N VAL A 133 14.13 -1.03 -14.93
CA VAL A 133 14.51 -2.36 -15.38
C VAL A 133 15.12 -3.11 -14.21
N THR A 134 14.59 -4.30 -14.01
CA THR A 134 15.09 -5.24 -13.03
C THR A 134 16.24 -6.03 -13.64
N ILE A 135 17.44 -5.91 -13.07
CA ILE A 135 18.64 -6.61 -13.52
C ILE A 135 19.11 -7.60 -12.46
N VAL A 136 19.79 -8.64 -12.90
CA VAL A 136 20.48 -9.60 -12.03
C VAL A 136 21.98 -9.35 -12.19
N PRO A 137 22.70 -8.95 -11.12
CA PRO A 137 24.13 -8.71 -11.19
C PRO A 137 24.90 -9.94 -11.67
N ARG A 138 25.99 -9.71 -12.41
CA ARG A 138 26.81 -10.78 -13.00
C ARG A 138 27.51 -11.56 -11.87
N GLY A 139 27.10 -12.79 -11.63
CA GLY A 139 27.65 -13.64 -10.55
C GLY A 139 26.59 -14.42 -9.75
N SER A 140 25.30 -14.17 -9.99
CA SER A 140 24.22 -14.95 -9.36
C SER A 140 24.30 -16.42 -9.74
N LYS A 141 24.17 -17.31 -8.75
CA LYS A 141 24.22 -18.76 -8.95
C LYS A 141 23.07 -19.22 -9.86
N ALA A 142 23.36 -20.15 -10.76
CA ALA A 142 22.32 -20.84 -11.53
C ALA A 142 21.31 -21.48 -10.56
N HIS A 143 20.02 -21.50 -10.96
CA HIS A 143 18.90 -22.00 -10.16
C HIS A 143 18.51 -21.19 -8.92
N THR A 144 18.89 -19.90 -8.85
CA THR A 144 18.39 -19.00 -7.80
C THR A 144 16.98 -18.53 -8.14
N THR A 145 16.01 -18.75 -7.24
CA THR A 145 14.67 -18.16 -7.35
C THR A 145 14.77 -16.65 -7.16
N LEU A 146 14.44 -15.87 -8.20
CA LEU A 146 14.53 -14.41 -8.18
C LEU A 146 13.28 -13.76 -7.57
N PHE A 147 12.11 -14.31 -7.86
CA PHE A 147 10.83 -13.84 -7.31
C PHE A 147 9.95 -15.04 -6.99
N THR A 148 9.25 -14.97 -5.87
CA THR A 148 8.13 -15.86 -5.57
C THR A 148 6.86 -15.05 -5.74
N ILE A 149 6.05 -15.41 -6.72
CA ILE A 149 4.75 -14.77 -6.95
C ILE A 149 3.70 -15.61 -6.24
N ALA A 150 3.11 -15.06 -5.18
CA ALA A 150 1.90 -15.59 -4.59
C ALA A 150 0.73 -14.76 -5.11
N ALA A 151 -0.16 -15.38 -5.89
CA ALA A 151 -1.40 -14.77 -6.34
C ALA A 151 -2.58 -15.50 -5.71
N VAL A 152 -3.59 -14.75 -5.25
CA VAL A 152 -4.87 -15.32 -4.84
C VAL A 152 -5.76 -15.38 -6.07
N PRO A 153 -6.22 -16.56 -6.53
CA PRO A 153 -7.16 -16.65 -7.63
C PRO A 153 -8.49 -16.03 -7.19
N LEU A 154 -8.90 -14.95 -7.86
CA LEU A 154 -10.21 -14.36 -7.67
C LEU A 154 -11.26 -15.27 -8.35
N PRO A 155 -12.26 -15.80 -7.62
CA PRO A 155 -13.30 -16.60 -8.22
C PRO A 155 -14.27 -15.68 -8.97
N PHE A 156 -14.09 -15.55 -10.29
CA PHE A 156 -15.10 -14.92 -11.13
C PHE A 156 -16.18 -15.95 -11.46
N PRO A 157 -17.46 -15.72 -11.11
CA PRO A 157 -18.53 -16.61 -11.51
C PRO A 157 -18.64 -16.61 -13.04
N HIS A 158 -18.57 -17.79 -13.66
CA HIS A 158 -18.87 -17.92 -15.08
C HIS A 158 -20.36 -17.63 -15.29
N PRO A 159 -20.73 -16.77 -16.25
CA PRO A 159 -22.12 -16.61 -16.64
C PRO A 159 -22.61 -17.97 -17.17
N ARG A 160 -23.60 -18.55 -16.48
CA ARG A 160 -24.36 -19.67 -17.02
C ARG A 160 -25.13 -19.12 -18.23
N HIS A 161 -24.72 -19.54 -19.42
CA HIS A 161 -25.60 -19.48 -20.57
C HIS A 161 -26.58 -20.64 -20.42
N ASP A 162 -27.72 -20.36 -19.79
CA ASP A 162 -28.92 -21.17 -19.92
C ASP A 162 -29.66 -20.77 -21.22
#